data_AF-A0A6L9KB52-F1
#
_entry.id   AF-A0A6L9KB52-F1
#
_cell.length_a   1.000
_cell.length_b   1.000
_cell.length_c   1.000
_cell.angle_alpha   90.00
_cell.angle_beta   90.00
_cell.angle_gamma   90.00
#
_symmetry.space_group_name_H-M   'P 1'
#
loop_
_entity.id
_entity.type
_entity.pdbx_description
1 polymer ?
#
loop_
_entity_poly.entity_id
_entity_poly.type
_entity_poly.pdbx_seq_one_letter_code
_entity_poly.pdbx_strand_id
1 'polypeptide(L)'
;MDLQLRFPLFEELLQGSLNPLLPAMAADTDYYDRIERQIVDSVPDEGRYAIYFREIHHVKQRYYKRLLMSETFAYCNELISILEEETSPNIRAYYRDAILDKHLTTCLKRLSEKLEASDLNHPLDKLIEQNADIDKICNSYVLQLLKVCLAKAYLEVQDCLADVVRYKLSEKELYSSLLNELPPIKTGLKLRPERQVKSLLKESPIVHTAPANVATPIEPIAPTSFISDEKFLSVKEIGEKTNWDERTIRRYLKDGKLKGSKPGGSWIIAQSDFDAFYNHYKNQQTTNEK
;
A
#
# COMPACT_ATOMS: atom_id res chain seq x y z
N MET A 1 -4.29 13.39 0.18
CA MET A 1 -3.50 12.26 0.71
C MET A 1 -2.79 11.67 -0.50
N ASP A 2 -1.46 11.73 -0.55
CA ASP A 2 -0.68 11.25 -1.70
C ASP A 2 -0.49 9.73 -1.50
N LEU A 3 -1.15 8.92 -2.32
CA LEU A 3 -1.20 7.47 -2.13
C LEU A 3 0.16 6.87 -2.47
N GLN A 4 0.95 6.50 -1.45
CA GLN A 4 2.25 5.89 -1.69
C GLN A 4 2.07 4.39 -1.92
N LEU A 5 1.71 4.01 -3.15
CA LEU A 5 1.56 2.60 -3.59
C LEU A 5 2.84 1.75 -3.55
N ARG A 6 3.93 2.30 -3.00
CA ARG A 6 5.23 1.65 -2.94
C ARG A 6 5.39 0.98 -1.59
N PHE A 7 5.64 -0.31 -1.60
CA PHE A 7 6.08 -1.07 -0.43
C PHE A 7 7.21 -0.33 0.30
N PRO A 8 7.04 -0.06 1.61
CA PRO A 8 7.94 0.79 2.37
C PRO A 8 9.32 0.15 2.56
N LEU A 9 10.34 1.00 2.70
CA LEU A 9 11.74 0.63 2.92
C LEU A 9 12.38 -0.30 1.89
N PHE A 10 11.68 -0.72 0.82
CA PHE A 10 12.20 -1.70 -0.13
C PHE A 10 13.53 -1.25 -0.74
N GLU A 11 13.57 -0.03 -1.30
CA GLU A 11 14.79 0.50 -1.90
C GLU A 11 15.89 0.72 -0.86
N GLU A 12 15.54 1.21 0.34
CA GLU A 12 16.50 1.41 1.43
C GLU A 12 17.15 0.11 1.90
N LEU A 13 16.40 -0.99 1.95
CA LEU A 13 16.90 -2.31 2.33
C LEU A 13 17.67 -3.01 1.20
N LEU A 14 17.31 -2.75 -0.06
CA LEU A 14 17.94 -3.43 -1.19
C LEU A 14 19.22 -2.73 -1.66
N GLN A 15 19.25 -1.39 -1.61
CA GLN A 15 20.30 -0.57 -2.20
C GLN A 15 20.68 0.66 -1.35
N GLY A 16 19.79 1.15 -0.48
CA GLY A 16 20.03 2.34 0.33
C GLY A 16 20.72 2.06 1.66
N SER A 17 20.50 2.99 2.59
CA SER A 17 21.23 3.08 3.85
C SER A 17 20.89 1.98 4.86
N LEU A 18 19.75 1.32 4.70
CA LEU A 18 19.29 0.23 5.55
C LEU A 18 19.73 -1.14 5.04
N ASN A 19 20.50 -1.22 3.96
CA ASN A 19 20.90 -2.50 3.39
C ASN A 19 21.76 -3.32 4.38
N PRO A 20 21.32 -4.53 4.77
CA PRO A 20 21.98 -5.31 5.82
C PRO A 20 23.40 -5.77 5.43
N LEU A 21 23.70 -5.77 4.13
CA LEU A 21 25.01 -6.17 3.59
C LEU A 21 26.07 -5.06 3.67
N LEU A 22 25.68 -3.84 4.05
CA LEU A 22 26.62 -2.74 4.17
C LEU A 22 27.48 -2.89 5.43
N PRO A 23 28.77 -2.49 5.40
CA PRO A 23 29.61 -2.46 6.59
C PRO A 23 29.02 -1.61 7.74
N ALA A 24 28.33 -0.51 7.41
CA ALA A 24 27.66 0.34 8.39
C ALA A 24 26.48 -0.35 9.12
N MET A 25 26.04 -1.49 8.60
CA MET A 25 24.99 -2.34 9.15
C MET A 25 25.55 -3.70 9.59
N ALA A 26 26.86 -3.83 9.85
CA ALA A 26 27.46 -5.06 10.36
C ALA A 26 26.85 -5.49 11.72
N ALA A 27 27.06 -6.74 12.11
CA ALA A 27 26.46 -7.29 13.34
C ALA A 27 26.99 -6.61 14.62
N ASP A 28 28.19 -6.07 14.60
CA ASP A 28 28.83 -5.37 15.72
C ASP A 28 28.36 -3.90 15.90
N THR A 29 27.52 -3.40 15.00
CA THR A 29 26.94 -2.06 15.09
C THR A 29 26.02 -1.94 16.31
N ASP A 30 25.99 -0.77 16.96
CA ASP A 30 25.07 -0.51 18.06
C ASP A 30 23.62 -0.36 17.56
N TYR A 31 22.86 -1.44 17.68
CA TYR A 31 21.46 -1.48 17.32
C TYR A 31 20.52 -1.04 18.43
N TYR A 32 20.96 -0.94 19.69
CA TYR A 32 20.08 -0.52 20.78
C TYR A 32 19.66 0.93 20.60
N ASP A 33 20.64 1.81 20.33
CA ASP A 33 20.40 3.23 20.05
C ASP A 33 19.45 3.43 18.85
N ARG A 34 19.64 2.62 17.79
CA ARG A 34 18.78 2.66 16.60
C ARG A 34 17.35 2.22 16.91
N ILE A 35 17.17 1.17 17.71
CA ILE A 35 15.84 0.69 18.11
C ILE A 35 15.08 1.77 18.89
N GLU A 36 15.76 2.49 19.79
CA GLU A 36 15.13 3.52 20.60
C GLU A 36 14.81 4.79 19.81
N ARG A 37 15.71 5.21 18.91
CA ARG A 37 15.59 6.48 18.20
C ARG A 37 14.80 6.41 16.90
N GLN A 38 14.80 5.25 16.23
CA GLN A 38 14.35 5.15 14.83
C GLN A 38 13.09 4.30 14.64
N ILE A 39 12.62 3.60 15.69
CA ILE A 39 11.48 2.70 15.55
C ILE A 39 10.34 3.13 16.48
N VAL A 40 9.25 3.60 15.87
CA VAL A 40 7.96 3.82 16.53
C VAL A 40 7.24 2.47 16.68
N ASP A 41 6.41 2.33 17.72
CA ASP A 41 5.63 1.12 17.91
C ASP A 41 4.70 0.84 16.72
N SER A 42 4.70 -0.43 16.32
CA SER A 42 3.94 -0.94 15.20
C SER A 42 2.44 -0.75 15.45
N VAL A 43 1.72 -0.28 14.43
CA VAL A 43 0.26 -0.40 14.40
C VAL A 43 -0.14 -1.88 14.47
N PRO A 44 -1.28 -2.23 15.05
CA PRO A 44 -1.78 -3.61 15.02
C PRO A 44 -1.93 -4.09 13.58
N ASP A 45 -1.48 -5.31 13.29
CA ASP A 45 -1.71 -5.94 11.98
C ASP A 45 -3.19 -6.29 11.85
N GLU A 46 -3.90 -5.66 10.91
CA GLU A 46 -5.33 -5.90 10.63
C GLU A 46 -5.54 -6.91 9.49
N GLY A 47 -4.47 -7.32 8.83
CA GLY A 47 -4.52 -8.22 7.68
C GLY A 47 -4.98 -9.65 8.00
N ARG A 48 -5.43 -10.35 6.96
CA ARG A 48 -5.86 -11.75 7.03
C ARG A 48 -4.70 -12.72 7.26
N TYR A 49 -3.49 -12.35 6.86
CA TYR A 49 -2.31 -13.21 6.92
C TYR A 49 -1.37 -12.79 8.05
N ALA A 50 -1.25 -13.61 9.09
CA ALA A 50 -0.28 -13.38 10.16
C ALA A 50 1.12 -13.87 9.77
N ILE A 51 2.14 -13.07 10.07
CA ILE A 51 3.55 -13.43 9.87
C ILE A 51 4.03 -14.34 11.00
N TYR A 52 4.47 -15.53 10.63
CA TYR A 52 5.15 -16.51 11.49
C TYR A 52 6.56 -16.71 10.97
N PHE A 53 7.49 -15.89 11.47
CA PHE A 53 8.90 -15.98 11.13
C PHE A 53 9.76 -16.40 12.32
N ARG A 54 10.99 -16.82 12.03
CA ARG A 54 11.94 -17.38 13.00
C ARG A 54 12.17 -16.48 14.22
N GLU A 55 12.56 -17.13 15.32
CA GLU A 55 12.97 -16.47 16.55
C GLU A 55 14.20 -15.60 16.32
N ILE A 56 14.32 -14.58 17.18
CA ILE A 56 15.42 -13.63 17.16
C ILE A 56 16.53 -14.17 18.06
N HIS A 57 17.75 -14.24 17.53
CA HIS A 57 18.94 -14.62 18.28
C HIS A 57 20.00 -13.51 18.33
N HIS A 58 19.77 -12.39 17.64
CA HIS A 58 20.72 -11.28 17.60
C HIS A 58 20.04 -9.90 17.59
N VAL A 59 20.72 -8.87 18.10
CA VAL A 59 20.14 -7.50 18.21
C VAL A 59 19.90 -6.88 16.84
N LYS A 60 20.77 -7.11 15.85
CA LYS A 60 20.53 -6.77 14.43
C LYS A 60 19.21 -7.33 13.92
N GLN A 61 18.93 -8.61 14.17
CA GLN A 61 17.67 -9.25 13.78
C GLN A 61 16.47 -8.61 14.50
N ARG A 62 16.62 -8.26 15.78
CA ARG A 62 15.58 -7.54 16.56
C ARG A 62 15.22 -6.20 15.93
N TYR A 63 16.24 -5.40 15.60
CA TYR A 63 16.08 -4.10 14.97
C TYR A 63 15.31 -4.22 13.65
N TYR A 64 15.81 -5.04 12.73
CA TYR A 64 15.17 -5.21 11.43
C TYR A 64 13.79 -5.86 11.51
N LYS A 65 13.56 -6.80 12.43
CA LYS A 65 12.24 -7.39 12.62
C LYS A 65 11.23 -6.32 13.04
N ARG A 66 11.57 -5.49 14.03
CA ARG A 66 10.66 -4.44 14.50
C ARG A 66 10.38 -3.42 13.39
N LEU A 67 11.43 -2.99 12.67
CA LEU A 67 11.32 -2.06 11.55
C LEU A 67 10.43 -2.61 10.42
N LEU A 68 10.72 -3.82 9.93
CA LEU A 68 9.98 -4.45 8.84
C LEU A 68 8.52 -4.73 9.21
N MET A 69 8.26 -5.24 10.42
CA MET A 69 6.89 -5.51 10.86
C MET A 69 6.07 -4.22 10.93
N SER A 70 6.61 -3.16 11.54
CA SER A 70 5.93 -1.88 11.69
C SER A 70 5.49 -1.30 10.34
N GLU A 71 6.43 -1.20 9.40
CA GLU A 71 6.18 -0.63 8.08
C GLU A 71 5.28 -1.53 7.24
N THR A 72 5.47 -2.85 7.31
CA THR A 72 4.63 -3.81 6.56
C THR A 72 3.17 -3.73 7.03
N PHE A 73 2.94 -3.63 8.34
CA PHE A 73 1.58 -3.57 8.88
C PHE A 73 0.89 -2.26 8.55
N ALA A 74 1.58 -1.13 8.71
CA ALA A 74 1.05 0.17 8.29
C ALA A 74 0.66 0.17 6.80
N TYR A 75 1.56 -0.31 5.94
CA TYR A 75 1.32 -0.42 4.50
C TYR A 75 0.16 -1.36 4.15
N CYS A 76 0.09 -2.55 4.77
CA CYS A 76 -0.99 -3.49 4.50
C CYS A 76 -2.34 -2.93 4.97
N ASN A 77 -2.41 -2.36 6.17
CA ASN A 77 -3.65 -1.80 6.70
C ASN A 77 -4.17 -0.65 5.82
N GLU A 78 -3.28 0.26 5.40
CA GLU A 78 -3.64 1.35 4.48
C GLU A 78 -4.20 0.79 3.17
N LEU A 79 -3.49 -0.15 2.53
CA LEU A 79 -3.96 -0.77 1.29
C LEU A 79 -5.29 -1.52 1.46
N ILE A 80 -5.46 -2.27 2.54
CA ILE A 80 -6.72 -2.97 2.82
C ILE A 80 -7.86 -1.96 2.89
N SER A 81 -7.70 -0.87 3.66
CA SER A 81 -8.72 0.19 3.78
C SER A 81 -9.11 0.76 2.41
N ILE A 82 -8.11 1.16 1.60
CA ILE A 82 -8.35 1.76 0.28
C ILE A 82 -9.04 0.77 -0.66
N LEU A 83 -8.57 -0.47 -0.70
CA LEU A 83 -9.03 -1.46 -1.65
C LEU A 83 -10.38 -2.06 -1.26
N GLU A 84 -10.77 -2.07 0.02
CA GLU A 84 -12.10 -2.49 0.45
C GLU A 84 -13.16 -1.40 0.22
N GLU A 85 -12.79 -0.12 0.28
CA GLU A 85 -13.69 1.00 0.00
C GLU A 85 -13.95 1.20 -1.50
N GLU A 86 -12.98 0.89 -2.36
CA GLU A 86 -13.11 1.05 -3.80
C GLU A 86 -14.02 -0.01 -4.43
N THR A 87 -15.13 0.41 -5.05
CA THR A 87 -16.14 -0.48 -5.63
C THR A 87 -16.12 -0.53 -7.16
N SER A 88 -15.45 0.43 -7.81
CA SER A 88 -15.39 0.54 -9.27
C SER A 88 -14.51 -0.56 -9.88
N PRO A 89 -15.05 -1.45 -10.72
CA PRO A 89 -14.27 -2.54 -11.33
C PRO A 89 -13.06 -2.05 -12.13
N ASN A 90 -13.17 -0.88 -12.76
CA ASN A 90 -12.08 -0.30 -13.56
C ASN A 90 -10.93 0.19 -12.67
N ILE A 91 -11.24 0.83 -11.53
CA ILE A 91 -10.22 1.33 -10.60
C ILE A 91 -9.58 0.16 -9.87
N ARG A 92 -10.36 -0.84 -9.47
CA ARG A 92 -9.86 -2.09 -8.87
C ARG A 92 -8.94 -2.84 -9.83
N ALA A 93 -9.28 -2.94 -11.11
CA ALA A 93 -8.43 -3.52 -12.13
C ALA A 93 -7.12 -2.72 -12.33
N TYR A 94 -7.19 -1.38 -12.22
CA TYR A 94 -5.99 -0.53 -12.20
C TYR A 94 -5.12 -0.80 -10.97
N TYR A 95 -5.70 -0.91 -9.77
CA TYR A 95 -4.94 -1.23 -8.56
C TYR A 95 -4.29 -2.62 -8.63
N ARG A 96 -4.98 -3.61 -9.18
CA ARG A 96 -4.39 -4.94 -9.43
C ARG A 96 -3.16 -4.82 -10.33
N ASP A 97 -3.29 -4.12 -11.47
CA ASP A 97 -2.17 -3.94 -12.41
C ASP A 97 -1.01 -3.15 -11.78
N ALA A 98 -1.31 -2.05 -11.09
CA ALA A 98 -0.29 -1.17 -10.51
C ALA A 98 0.43 -1.80 -9.31
N ILE A 99 -0.30 -2.45 -8.41
CA ILE A 99 0.22 -2.93 -7.13
C ILE A 99 0.68 -4.39 -7.24
N LEU A 100 -0.19 -5.32 -7.66
CA LEU A 100 0.15 -6.74 -7.72
C LEU A 100 1.04 -7.05 -8.92
N ASP A 101 0.55 -6.76 -10.13
CA ASP A 101 1.16 -7.23 -11.37
C ASP A 101 2.48 -6.52 -11.67
N LYS A 102 2.59 -5.24 -11.27
CA LYS A 102 3.81 -4.42 -11.42
C LYS A 102 4.59 -4.35 -10.12
N HIS A 103 4.16 -3.53 -9.15
CA HIS A 103 5.01 -3.12 -8.03
C HIS A 103 5.51 -4.30 -7.18
N LEU A 104 4.60 -5.07 -6.56
CA LEU A 104 4.96 -6.16 -5.67
C LEU A 104 5.65 -7.32 -6.41
N THR A 105 5.21 -7.61 -7.64
CA THR A 105 5.89 -8.59 -8.51
C THR A 105 7.33 -8.17 -8.81
N THR A 106 7.58 -6.91 -9.16
CA THR A 106 8.93 -6.38 -9.38
C THR A 106 9.77 -6.42 -8.11
N CYS A 107 9.19 -6.08 -6.94
CA CYS A 107 9.89 -6.17 -5.66
C CYS A 107 10.33 -7.61 -5.35
N LEU A 108 9.44 -8.59 -5.50
CA LEU A 108 9.76 -10.01 -5.25
C LEU A 108 10.88 -10.51 -6.18
N LYS A 109 10.80 -10.18 -7.48
CA LYS A 109 11.85 -10.55 -8.46
C LYS A 109 13.21 -9.93 -8.12
N ARG A 110 13.24 -8.63 -7.85
CA ARG A 110 14.49 -7.92 -7.48
C ARG A 110 15.07 -8.42 -6.16
N LEU A 111 14.22 -8.80 -5.20
CA LEU A 111 14.68 -9.43 -3.97
C LEU A 111 15.28 -10.80 -4.23
N SER A 112 14.69 -11.59 -5.12
CA SER A 112 15.23 -12.89 -5.52
C SER A 112 16.62 -12.76 -6.13
N GLU A 113 16.78 -11.86 -7.10
CA GLU A 113 18.08 -11.54 -7.71
C GLU A 113 19.10 -11.13 -6.64
N LYS A 114 18.68 -10.34 -5.64
CA LYS A 114 19.55 -9.90 -4.55
C LYS A 114 19.96 -11.06 -3.63
N LEU A 115 19.04 -11.97 -3.30
CA LEU A 115 19.29 -13.16 -2.49
C LEU A 115 20.26 -14.10 -3.20
N GLU A 116 20.07 -14.33 -4.50
CA GLU A 116 20.96 -15.15 -5.32
C GLU A 116 22.36 -14.54 -5.43
N ALA A 117 22.45 -13.25 -5.80
CA ALA A 117 23.73 -12.55 -5.96
C ALA A 117 24.56 -12.50 -4.66
N SER A 118 23.91 -12.64 -3.50
CA SER A 118 24.55 -12.59 -2.18
C SER A 118 24.75 -13.99 -1.56
N ASP A 119 24.37 -15.07 -2.25
CA ASP A 119 24.36 -16.45 -1.71
C ASP A 119 23.55 -16.59 -0.40
N LEU A 120 22.38 -15.94 -0.35
CA LEU A 120 21.47 -15.91 0.80
C LEU A 120 20.09 -16.50 0.49
N ASN A 121 19.91 -17.10 -0.69
CA ASN A 121 18.66 -17.76 -1.12
C ASN A 121 18.42 -19.11 -0.42
N HIS A 122 19.38 -19.62 0.36
CA HIS A 122 19.22 -20.84 1.15
C HIS A 122 18.37 -20.63 2.42
N PRO A 123 17.68 -21.67 2.92
CA PRO A 123 17.03 -21.62 4.23
C PRO A 123 18.02 -21.27 5.34
N LEU A 124 17.60 -20.46 6.31
CA LEU A 124 18.46 -20.03 7.42
C LEU A 124 19.07 -21.20 8.21
N ASP A 125 18.34 -22.32 8.37
CA ASP A 125 18.86 -23.54 9.04
C ASP A 125 20.16 -24.03 8.40
N LYS A 126 20.24 -24.01 7.07
CA LYS A 126 21.42 -24.47 6.35
C LYS A 126 22.63 -23.60 6.65
N LEU A 127 22.46 -22.29 6.80
CA LEU A 127 23.55 -21.39 7.17
C LEU A 127 24.03 -21.64 8.61
N ILE A 128 23.11 -21.94 9.53
CA ILE A 128 23.44 -22.27 10.91
C ILE A 128 24.17 -23.62 10.98
N GLU A 129 23.68 -24.65 10.28
CA GLU A 129 24.31 -25.96 10.17
C GLU A 129 25.73 -25.89 9.59
N GLN A 130 25.97 -24.95 8.68
CA GLN A 130 27.27 -24.70 8.05
C GLN A 130 28.21 -23.84 8.92
N ASN A 131 27.80 -23.45 10.14
CA ASN A 131 28.55 -22.52 11.00
C ASN A 131 28.95 -21.23 10.26
N ALA A 132 28.03 -20.68 9.45
CA ALA A 132 28.26 -19.38 8.81
C ALA A 132 28.52 -18.29 9.85
N ASP A 133 29.22 -17.23 9.43
CA ASP A 133 29.48 -16.10 10.30
C ASP A 133 28.18 -15.39 10.71
N ILE A 134 28.23 -14.69 11.85
CA ILE A 134 27.07 -14.04 12.45
C ILE A 134 26.44 -12.99 11.54
N ASP A 135 27.26 -12.32 10.71
CA ASP A 135 26.77 -11.33 9.77
C ASP A 135 26.00 -12.00 8.63
N LYS A 136 26.53 -13.07 8.03
CA LYS A 136 25.81 -13.84 7.00
C LYS A 136 24.48 -14.39 7.54
N ILE A 137 24.44 -14.89 8.77
CA ILE A 137 23.20 -15.35 9.42
C ILE A 137 22.22 -14.19 9.61
N CYS A 138 22.66 -13.05 10.13
CA CYS A 138 21.81 -11.88 10.32
C CYS A 138 21.31 -11.32 8.97
N ASN A 139 22.16 -11.24 7.96
CA ASN A 139 21.83 -10.74 6.63
C ASN A 139 20.79 -11.62 5.94
N SER A 140 20.97 -12.93 6.02
CA SER A 140 19.98 -13.90 5.55
C SER A 140 18.65 -13.71 6.28
N TYR A 141 18.66 -13.60 7.61
CA TYR A 141 17.45 -13.37 8.39
C TYR A 141 16.65 -12.15 7.89
N VAL A 142 17.34 -11.02 7.68
CA VAL A 142 16.70 -9.76 7.26
C VAL A 142 16.06 -9.88 5.88
N LEU A 143 16.81 -10.39 4.88
CA LEU A 143 16.30 -10.47 3.51
C LEU A 143 15.21 -11.56 3.37
N GLN A 144 15.34 -12.68 4.09
CA GLN A 144 14.32 -13.72 4.14
C GLN A 144 13.05 -13.24 4.86
N LEU A 145 13.18 -12.38 5.88
CA LEU A 145 12.01 -11.74 6.51
C LEU A 145 11.33 -10.75 5.54
N LEU A 146 12.11 -9.93 4.83
CA LEU A 146 11.58 -9.02 3.80
C LEU A 146 10.79 -9.79 2.73
N LYS A 147 11.26 -10.98 2.32
CA LYS A 147 10.53 -11.87 1.42
C LYS A 147 9.15 -12.24 1.97
N VAL A 148 9.05 -12.60 3.25
CA VAL A 148 7.78 -12.93 3.90
C VAL A 148 6.87 -11.71 3.99
N CYS A 149 7.42 -10.53 4.28
CA CYS A 149 6.65 -9.28 4.31
C CYS A 149 6.06 -8.90 2.94
N LEU A 150 6.84 -9.03 1.86
CA LEU A 150 6.36 -8.79 0.50
C LEU A 150 5.29 -9.82 0.10
N ALA A 151 5.48 -11.08 0.49
CA ALA A 151 4.49 -12.12 0.26
C ALA A 151 3.18 -11.82 1.01
N LYS A 152 3.24 -11.34 2.26
CA LYS A 152 2.04 -10.89 3.00
C LYS A 152 1.34 -9.81 2.21
N ALA A 153 2.03 -8.71 1.89
CA ALA A 153 1.44 -7.60 1.15
C ALA A 153 0.79 -8.04 -0.16
N TYR A 154 1.44 -8.96 -0.90
CA TYR A 154 0.87 -9.53 -2.12
C TYR A 154 -0.44 -10.27 -1.84
N LEU A 155 -0.46 -11.17 -0.86
CA LEU A 155 -1.65 -11.97 -0.56
C LEU A 155 -2.80 -11.14 0.01
N GLU A 156 -2.53 -10.13 0.85
CA GLU A 156 -3.57 -9.19 1.34
C GLU A 156 -4.22 -8.45 0.17
N VAL A 157 -3.42 -7.85 -0.71
CA VAL A 157 -3.93 -7.10 -1.88
C VAL A 157 -4.67 -8.03 -2.84
N GLN A 158 -4.16 -9.26 -3.06
CA GLN A 158 -4.82 -10.26 -3.89
C GLN A 158 -6.21 -10.63 -3.37
N ASP A 159 -6.36 -10.76 -2.05
CA ASP A 159 -7.63 -11.09 -1.44
C ASP A 159 -8.59 -9.89 -1.45
N CYS A 160 -8.10 -8.67 -1.18
CA CYS A 160 -8.90 -7.46 -1.33
C CYS A 160 -9.42 -7.30 -2.76
N LEU A 161 -8.64 -7.69 -3.77
CA LEU A 161 -8.96 -7.56 -5.21
C LEU A 161 -9.44 -8.88 -5.84
N ALA A 162 -9.98 -9.80 -5.05
CA ALA A 162 -10.35 -11.15 -5.48
C ALA A 162 -11.34 -11.20 -6.67
N ASP A 163 -12.15 -10.16 -6.86
CA ASP A 163 -13.11 -10.00 -7.96
C ASP A 163 -12.43 -9.70 -9.31
N VAL A 164 -11.26 -9.06 -9.31
CA VAL A 164 -10.51 -8.70 -10.53
C VAL A 164 -9.24 -9.53 -10.73
N VAL A 165 -8.88 -10.36 -9.75
CA VAL A 165 -7.79 -11.35 -9.83
C VAL A 165 -8.28 -12.62 -10.52
N ARG A 166 -7.61 -13.00 -11.62
CA ARG A 166 -7.97 -14.20 -12.41
C ARG A 166 -7.51 -15.49 -11.75
N TYR A 167 -6.29 -15.49 -11.22
CA TYR A 167 -5.64 -16.65 -10.63
C TYR A 167 -5.08 -16.23 -9.28
N LYS A 168 -5.61 -16.82 -8.20
CA LYS A 168 -5.09 -16.61 -6.86
C LYS A 168 -3.86 -17.48 -6.65
N LEU A 169 -2.77 -16.86 -6.25
CA LEU A 169 -1.56 -17.54 -5.82
C LEU A 169 -1.60 -17.75 -4.31
N SER A 170 -1.13 -18.92 -3.87
CA SER A 170 -0.70 -19.17 -2.50
C SER A 170 0.72 -18.67 -2.27
N GLU A 171 1.17 -18.56 -1.01
CA GLU A 171 2.56 -18.23 -0.69
C GLU A 171 3.56 -19.17 -1.39
N LYS A 172 3.24 -20.46 -1.45
CA LYS A 172 4.09 -21.46 -2.11
C LYS A 172 4.25 -21.19 -3.59
N GLU A 173 3.14 -20.85 -4.26
CA GLU A 173 3.13 -20.55 -5.69
C GLU A 173 3.81 -19.22 -5.98
N LEU A 174 3.70 -18.22 -5.10
CA LEU A 174 4.47 -16.98 -5.21
C LEU A 174 5.96 -17.26 -5.25
N TYR A 175 6.47 -18.13 -4.38
CA TYR A 175 7.91 -18.42 -4.31
C TYR A 175 8.41 -19.14 -5.56
N SER A 176 7.65 -20.12 -6.06
CA SER A 176 8.02 -20.81 -7.30
C SER A 176 7.87 -19.96 -8.55
N SER A 177 6.85 -19.10 -8.63
CA SER A 177 6.54 -18.35 -9.86
C SER A 177 7.27 -17.02 -9.97
N LEU A 178 7.51 -16.33 -8.85
CA LEU A 178 8.06 -14.97 -8.84
C LEU A 178 9.49 -14.90 -8.29
N LEU A 179 9.92 -15.89 -7.50
CA LEU A 179 11.27 -15.97 -6.96
C LEU A 179 12.10 -17.12 -7.54
N ASN A 180 11.51 -17.94 -8.41
CA ASN A 180 12.21 -19.10 -8.98
C ASN A 180 12.82 -20.04 -7.91
N GLU A 181 12.18 -20.08 -6.73
CA GLU A 181 12.59 -20.92 -5.61
C GLU A 181 11.76 -22.21 -5.58
N LEU A 182 12.29 -23.26 -4.95
CA LEU A 182 11.46 -24.42 -4.64
C LEU A 182 10.36 -24.03 -3.63
N PRO A 183 9.14 -24.56 -3.78
CA PRO A 183 8.07 -24.31 -2.81
C PRO A 183 8.52 -24.64 -1.38
N PRO A 184 8.30 -23.74 -0.41
CA PRO A 184 8.79 -23.94 0.94
C PRO A 184 8.01 -25.06 1.63
N ILE A 185 8.73 -25.87 2.42
CA ILE A 185 8.12 -26.91 3.26
C ILE A 185 7.24 -26.25 4.33
N LYS A 186 7.73 -25.17 4.94
CA LYS A 186 7.02 -24.36 5.93
C LYS A 186 6.85 -22.95 5.40
N THR A 187 5.61 -22.47 5.37
CA THR A 187 5.26 -21.11 4.98
C THR A 187 5.51 -20.13 6.14
N GLY A 188 5.90 -18.91 5.80
CA GLY A 188 6.05 -17.79 6.73
C GLY A 188 4.73 -17.11 7.06
N LEU A 189 3.64 -17.43 6.35
CA LEU A 189 2.32 -16.87 6.59
C LEU A 189 1.32 -17.94 7.02
N LYS A 190 0.36 -17.52 7.86
CA LYS A 190 -0.83 -18.30 8.19
C LYS A 190 -2.07 -17.42 8.10
N LEU A 191 -3.14 -17.99 7.55
CA LEU A 191 -4.45 -17.36 7.55
C LEU A 191 -4.96 -17.26 8.98
N ARG A 192 -5.42 -16.07 9.38
CA ARG A 192 -6.13 -15.87 10.64
C ARG A 192 -7.55 -16.45 10.50
N PRO A 193 -8.04 -17.22 11.48
CA PRO A 193 -9.43 -17.70 11.43
C PRO A 193 -10.39 -16.49 11.38
N GLU A 194 -11.33 -16.49 10.44
CA GLU A 194 -12.33 -15.42 10.27
C GLU A 194 -13.23 -15.32 11.52
N ARG A 195 -12.89 -14.42 12.45
CA ARG A 195 -13.79 -13.54 13.24
C ARG A 195 -13.12 -13.01 14.52
N GLN A 196 -12.70 -11.75 14.46
CA GLN A 196 -12.93 -10.75 15.52
C GLN A 196 -13.01 -9.30 14.97
N VAL A 197 -13.19 -9.11 13.66
CA VAL A 197 -13.17 -7.76 13.02
C VAL A 197 -14.57 -7.12 12.96
N LYS A 198 -15.64 -7.80 13.38
CA LYS A 198 -17.01 -7.25 13.39
C LYS A 198 -17.54 -6.79 14.76
N SER A 199 -16.74 -6.77 15.83
CA SER A 199 -17.24 -6.38 17.17
C SER A 199 -16.86 -4.96 17.63
N LEU A 200 -16.16 -4.15 16.83
CA LEU A 200 -15.89 -2.74 17.17
C LEU A 200 -16.86 -1.73 16.55
N LEU A 201 -17.83 -2.20 15.76
CA LEU A 201 -18.87 -1.34 15.16
C LEU A 201 -20.24 -1.42 15.86
N LYS A 202 -20.37 -2.08 17.02
CA LYS A 202 -21.68 -2.18 17.70
C LYS A 202 -21.64 -2.31 19.22
N GLU A 203 -20.88 -1.46 19.91
CA GLU A 203 -21.20 -1.14 21.32
C GLU A 203 -21.02 0.36 21.57
N SER A 204 -22.05 1.13 21.24
CA SER A 204 -22.34 2.33 22.03
C SER A 204 -22.93 1.84 23.36
N PRO A 205 -22.40 2.20 24.53
CA PRO A 205 -23.07 1.91 25.78
C PRO A 205 -24.39 2.70 25.82
N ILE A 206 -25.49 1.95 25.81
CA ILE A 206 -26.81 2.47 26.17
C ILE A 206 -26.74 2.88 27.64
N VAL A 207 -26.68 4.19 27.88
CA VAL A 207 -26.90 4.79 29.19
C VAL A 207 -28.41 4.78 29.45
N HIS A 208 -28.87 3.90 30.34
CA HIS A 208 -30.21 4.01 30.92
C HIS A 208 -30.18 4.94 32.15
N THR A 209 -30.72 6.17 31.96
CA THR A 209 -31.75 6.88 32.77
C THR A 209 -31.65 6.86 34.31
N ALA A 210 -31.88 7.93 35.10
CA ALA A 210 -32.30 9.34 34.98
C ALA A 210 -32.37 9.92 36.44
N PRO A 211 -33.00 11.07 36.80
CA PRO A 211 -33.29 12.34 36.11
C PRO A 211 -32.89 13.61 36.94
N ALA A 212 -32.91 14.82 36.33
CA ALA A 212 -33.74 15.96 36.78
C ALA A 212 -33.38 17.30 36.10
N ASN A 213 -34.41 17.95 35.55
CA ASN A 213 -34.66 19.40 35.46
C ASN A 213 -33.74 20.28 34.57
N VAL A 214 -34.26 20.84 33.47
CA VAL A 214 -35.05 22.09 33.34
C VAL A 214 -35.20 22.41 31.83
N ALA A 215 -36.37 22.92 31.46
CA ALA A 215 -36.82 23.25 30.12
C ALA A 215 -36.06 24.41 29.43
N THR A 216 -35.97 24.35 28.09
CA THR A 216 -36.51 25.38 27.16
C THR A 216 -36.41 24.92 25.69
N PRO A 217 -37.28 25.42 24.79
CA PRO A 217 -37.41 24.93 23.41
C PRO A 217 -36.56 25.74 22.43
N ILE A 218 -35.86 25.07 21.52
CA ILE A 218 -35.30 25.69 20.29
C ILE A 218 -35.69 24.82 19.10
N GLU A 219 -36.27 25.47 18.11
CA GLU A 219 -36.78 24.93 16.84
C GLU A 219 -35.70 24.21 16.00
N PRO A 220 -36.11 23.29 15.10
CA PRO A 220 -35.19 22.45 14.34
C PRO A 220 -34.54 23.22 13.18
N ILE A 221 -33.22 23.39 13.24
CA ILE A 221 -32.41 23.78 12.07
C ILE A 221 -32.17 22.51 11.25
N ALA A 222 -32.79 22.44 10.08
CA ALA A 222 -32.51 21.41 9.08
C ALA A 222 -31.07 21.56 8.55
N PRO A 223 -30.28 20.47 8.45
CA PRO A 223 -29.08 20.49 7.63
C PRO A 223 -29.44 20.07 6.20
N THR A 224 -29.53 21.08 5.34
CA THR A 224 -29.43 20.98 3.89
C THR A 224 -28.01 20.50 3.52
N SER A 225 -27.91 19.26 3.02
CA SER A 225 -27.11 18.74 1.87
C SER A 225 -25.75 19.39 1.50
N PHE A 226 -24.68 18.72 1.04
CA PHE A 226 -24.53 17.69 0.00
C PHE A 226 -23.13 17.05 0.12
N ILE A 227 -22.99 15.73 0.03
CA ILE A 227 -21.72 15.11 -0.40
C ILE A 227 -21.88 14.91 -1.90
N SER A 228 -21.21 15.74 -2.69
CA SER A 228 -21.21 15.58 -4.15
C SER A 228 -20.19 14.51 -4.56
N ASP A 229 -20.67 13.46 -5.21
CA ASP A 229 -19.86 12.49 -5.98
C ASP A 229 -19.12 13.22 -7.10
N GLU A 230 -17.97 13.81 -6.79
CA GLU A 230 -17.19 14.56 -7.76
C GLU A 230 -16.41 13.62 -8.69
N LYS A 231 -16.93 13.47 -9.91
CA LYS A 231 -16.32 12.66 -10.96
C LYS A 231 -15.06 13.33 -11.50
N PHE A 232 -14.02 12.55 -11.81
CA PHE A 232 -12.82 13.03 -12.49
C PHE A 232 -12.75 12.51 -13.93
N LEU A 233 -12.21 13.32 -14.83
CA LEU A 233 -12.06 13.06 -16.26
C LEU A 233 -10.58 13.07 -16.65
N SER A 234 -10.22 12.19 -17.58
CA SER A 234 -8.97 12.23 -18.31
C SER A 234 -9.05 13.16 -19.53
N VAL A 235 -7.88 13.54 -20.05
CA VAL A 235 -7.78 14.32 -21.31
C VAL A 235 -8.49 13.61 -22.48
N LYS A 236 -8.43 12.28 -22.52
CA LYS A 236 -9.06 11.49 -23.57
C LYS A 236 -10.59 11.56 -23.50
N GLU A 237 -11.15 11.41 -22.31
CA GLU A 237 -12.61 11.50 -22.10
C GLU A 237 -13.15 12.91 -22.39
N ILE A 238 -12.37 13.95 -22.09
CA ILE A 238 -12.73 15.33 -22.47
C ILE A 238 -12.70 15.48 -24.00
N GLY A 239 -11.70 14.91 -24.66
CA GLY A 239 -11.61 14.91 -26.13
C GLY A 239 -12.83 14.27 -26.77
N GLU A 240 -13.26 13.12 -26.26
CA GLU A 240 -14.48 12.42 -26.73
C GLU A 240 -15.75 13.26 -26.49
N LYS A 241 -15.86 13.96 -25.35
CA LYS A 241 -17.02 14.81 -25.02
C LYS A 241 -17.11 16.11 -25.83
N THR A 242 -15.97 16.69 -26.20
CA THR A 242 -15.90 18.04 -26.80
C THR A 242 -15.52 18.03 -28.27
N ASN A 243 -15.08 16.87 -28.78
CA ASN A 243 -14.41 16.72 -30.07
C ASN A 243 -13.16 17.62 -30.21
N TRP A 244 -12.53 17.98 -29.09
CA TRP A 244 -11.26 18.71 -29.09
C TRP A 244 -10.08 17.76 -29.18
N ASP A 245 -9.05 18.16 -29.91
CA ASP A 245 -7.78 17.44 -29.94
C ASP A 245 -7.12 17.42 -28.54
N GLU A 246 -6.56 16.27 -28.15
CA GLU A 246 -5.91 16.09 -26.86
C GLU A 246 -4.80 17.12 -26.63
N ARG A 247 -4.11 17.54 -27.70
CA ARG A 247 -3.08 18.59 -27.63
C ARG A 247 -3.66 19.92 -27.16
N THR A 248 -4.87 20.26 -27.62
CA THR A 248 -5.57 21.50 -27.26
C THR A 248 -5.96 21.49 -25.78
N ILE A 249 -6.47 20.36 -25.29
CA ILE A 249 -6.82 20.17 -23.88
C ILE A 249 -5.58 20.27 -22.99
N ARG A 250 -4.48 19.61 -23.37
CA ARG A 250 -3.19 19.70 -22.65
C ARG A 250 -2.63 21.13 -22.66
N ARG A 251 -2.88 21.90 -23.72
CA ARG A 251 -2.51 23.33 -23.77
C ARG A 251 -3.33 24.14 -22.77
N TYR A 252 -4.65 23.95 -22.70
CA TYR A 252 -5.48 24.65 -21.70
C TYR A 252 -5.09 24.34 -20.26
N LEU A 253 -4.67 23.11 -19.98
CA LEU A 253 -4.14 22.71 -18.68
C LEU A 253 -2.79 23.36 -18.37
N LYS A 254 -1.87 23.42 -19.34
CA LYS A 254 -0.57 24.09 -19.19
C LYS A 254 -0.68 25.60 -19.05
N ASP A 255 -1.60 26.22 -19.78
CA ASP A 255 -1.85 27.66 -19.75
C ASP A 255 -2.67 28.09 -18.50
N GLY A 256 -3.06 27.14 -17.64
CA GLY A 256 -3.86 27.39 -16.43
C GLY A 256 -5.31 27.78 -16.69
N LYS A 257 -5.78 27.69 -17.95
CA LYS A 257 -7.15 28.04 -18.35
C LYS A 257 -8.16 26.99 -17.91
N LEU A 258 -7.75 25.72 -17.93
CA LEU A 258 -8.50 24.60 -17.39
C LEU A 258 -7.76 24.10 -16.14
N LYS A 259 -8.48 23.97 -15.03
CA LYS A 259 -7.90 23.40 -13.81
C LYS A 259 -7.74 21.89 -13.97
N GLY A 260 -6.60 21.37 -13.53
CA GLY A 260 -6.34 19.93 -13.50
C GLY A 260 -5.06 19.62 -12.76
N SER A 261 -4.92 18.37 -12.33
CA SER A 261 -3.73 17.87 -11.64
C SER A 261 -3.02 16.83 -12.52
N LYS A 262 -1.72 16.66 -12.32
CA LYS A 262 -0.91 15.69 -13.08
C LYS A 262 -0.23 14.63 -12.19
N PRO A 263 -1.00 13.86 -11.40
CA PRO A 263 -0.43 12.79 -10.58
C PRO A 263 0.08 11.66 -11.49
N GLY A 264 1.30 11.17 -11.24
CA GLY A 264 1.87 10.03 -11.96
C GLY A 264 2.10 10.22 -13.47
N GLY A 265 2.11 11.47 -13.97
CA GLY A 265 2.42 11.76 -15.37
C GLY A 265 1.21 11.91 -16.31
N SER A 266 -0.01 11.67 -15.83
CA SER A 266 -1.27 11.81 -16.57
C SER A 266 -2.12 12.95 -16.02
N TRP A 267 -2.80 13.70 -16.88
CA TRP A 267 -3.67 14.80 -16.48
C TRP A 267 -5.06 14.30 -16.08
N ILE A 268 -5.54 14.77 -14.93
CA ILE A 268 -6.85 14.50 -14.36
C ILE A 268 -7.55 15.83 -14.07
N ILE A 269 -8.82 15.94 -14.45
CA ILE A 269 -9.65 17.15 -14.33
C ILE A 269 -10.94 16.81 -13.57
N ALA A 270 -11.31 17.60 -12.56
CA ALA A 270 -12.62 17.44 -11.92
C ALA A 270 -13.74 17.79 -12.92
N GLN A 271 -14.81 17.00 -12.94
CA GLN A 271 -15.96 17.19 -13.83
C GLN A 271 -16.59 18.58 -13.61
N SER A 272 -16.66 19.05 -12.36
CA SER A 272 -17.14 20.38 -11.98
C SER A 272 -16.30 21.50 -12.61
N ASP A 273 -14.97 21.41 -12.50
CA ASP A 273 -14.01 22.36 -13.07
C ASP A 273 -14.07 22.35 -14.59
N PHE A 274 -14.22 21.16 -15.19
CA PHE A 274 -14.40 21.01 -16.63
C PHE A 274 -15.71 21.65 -17.11
N ASP A 275 -16.83 21.39 -16.43
CA ASP A 275 -18.14 21.93 -16.80
C ASP A 275 -18.17 23.45 -16.64
N ALA A 276 -17.58 23.98 -15.57
CA ALA A 276 -17.42 25.42 -15.36
C ALA A 276 -16.61 26.07 -16.49
N PHE A 277 -15.47 25.47 -16.86
CA PHE A 277 -14.65 25.94 -17.97
C PHE A 277 -15.37 25.86 -19.32
N TYR A 278 -16.04 24.74 -19.61
CA TYR A 278 -16.70 24.49 -20.88
C TYR A 278 -17.90 25.42 -21.10
N ASN A 279 -18.67 25.70 -20.05
CA ASN A 279 -19.76 26.67 -20.09
C ASN A 279 -19.24 28.09 -20.34
N HIS A 280 -18.13 28.48 -19.69
CA HIS A 280 -17.48 29.76 -19.94
C HIS A 280 -16.98 29.88 -21.39
N TYR A 281 -16.37 28.83 -21.93
CA TYR A 281 -15.89 28.77 -23.30
C TYR A 281 -17.02 28.91 -24.34
N LYS A 282 -18.15 28.21 -24.13
CA LYS A 282 -19.33 28.31 -25.01
C LYS A 282 -19.92 29.72 -25.04
N ASN A 283 -20.00 30.39 -23.89
CA ASN A 283 -20.55 31.74 -23.80
C ASN A 283 -19.67 32.80 -24.49
N GLN A 284 -18.35 32.58 -24.58
CA GLN A 284 -17.46 33.47 -25.33
C GLN A 284 -17.58 33.29 -26.86
N GLN A 285 -17.90 32.08 -27.33
CA GLN A 285 -18.11 31.80 -28.75
C GLN A 285 -19.40 32.44 -29.28
N THR A 286 -20.49 32.40 -28.50
CA THR A 286 -21.78 33.01 -28.88
C THR A 286 -21.80 34.53 -28.86
N THR A 287 -20.84 35.18 -28.19
CA THR A 287 -20.74 36.65 -28.12
C THR A 287 -19.95 37.24 -29.29
N ASN A 288 -19.15 36.42 -30.00
CA ASN A 288 -18.38 36.84 -31.18
C ASN A 288 -19.12 36.62 -32.52
N GLU A 289 -20.36 36.12 -32.50
CA GLU A 289 -21.23 35.94 -33.68
C GLU A 289 -22.37 36.97 -33.75
N LYS A 290 -22.28 38.07 -32.98
CA LYS A 290 -23.13 39.27 -33.12
C LYS A 290 -22.28 40.48 -33.45
#